data_AF-A0A7K7JWD6-F1
#
_entry.id   AF-A0A7K7JWD6-F1
#
_cell.length_a   1.000
_cell.length_b   1.000
_cell.length_c   1.000
_cell.angle_alpha   90.00
_cell.angle_beta   90.00
_cell.angle_gamma   90.00
#
_symmetry.space_group_name_H-M   'P 1'
#
loop_
_entity.id
_entity.type
_entity.pdbx_description
1 polymer ?
#
loop_
_entity_poly.entity_id
_entity_poly.type
_entity_poly.pdbx_seq_one_letter_code
_entity_poly.pdbx_strand_id
1 'polypeptide(L)'
;MEDFWTLVWEQDVHTILTLLPWQEKGEVPGEVCWPLEGDSLCTRTLTIQCDTEKLVSGWRCTQLKLKHEKKAKERQVQRFLYTLWSSKKQPDVQSLVELLGAVRRGSPPRRRGGPVLLHCSGDMSQMGTLISLDCLLHQMKAERTVDIYGVSLQLARSCCLLIPTL
;
A
#
# COMPACT_ATOMS: atom_id res chain seq x y z
N MET A 1 -3.97 -13.40 9.08
CA MET A 1 -5.20 -12.69 8.64
C MET A 1 -5.77 -11.83 9.77
N GLU A 2 -6.09 -12.41 10.93
CA GLU A 2 -6.58 -11.66 12.11
C GLU A 2 -5.65 -10.49 12.50
N ASP A 3 -4.36 -10.75 12.65
CA ASP A 3 -3.38 -9.74 13.08
C ASP A 3 -3.23 -8.60 12.08
N PHE A 4 -3.36 -8.89 10.78
CA PHE A 4 -3.27 -7.89 9.73
C PHE A 4 -4.39 -6.84 9.87
N TRP A 5 -5.63 -7.30 9.98
CA TRP A 5 -6.78 -6.39 10.11
C TRP A 5 -6.81 -5.71 11.48
N THR A 6 -6.35 -6.39 12.52
CA THR A 6 -6.13 -5.80 13.84
C THR A 6 -5.14 -4.63 13.73
N LEU A 7 -4.00 -4.83 13.05
CA LEU A 7 -3.01 -3.77 12.81
C LEU A 7 -3.59 -2.62 11.99
N VAL A 8 -4.28 -2.90 10.89
CA VAL A 8 -4.94 -1.86 10.06
C VAL A 8 -5.86 -1.00 10.92
N TRP A 9 -6.63 -1.63 11.81
CA TRP A 9 -7.53 -0.91 12.71
C TRP A 9 -6.78 -0.15 13.80
N GLU A 10 -5.88 -0.78 14.54
CA GLU A 10 -5.20 -0.17 15.68
C GLU A 10 -4.29 0.99 15.27
N GLN A 11 -3.63 0.89 14.11
CA GLN A 11 -2.73 1.92 13.58
C GLN A 11 -3.46 3.01 12.78
N ASP A 12 -4.80 3.01 12.79
CA ASP A 12 -5.63 4.01 12.08
C ASP A 12 -5.26 4.12 10.58
N VAL A 13 -4.97 2.99 9.94
CA VAL A 13 -4.60 2.92 8.52
C VAL A 13 -5.84 3.19 7.66
N HIS A 14 -5.73 4.13 6.73
CA HIS A 14 -6.80 4.48 5.78
C HIS A 14 -6.42 4.19 4.32
N THR A 15 -5.15 3.88 4.07
CA THR A 15 -4.65 3.63 2.73
C THR A 15 -3.70 2.45 2.77
N ILE A 16 -3.96 1.47 1.90
CA ILE A 16 -3.15 0.30 1.67
C ILE A 16 -2.68 0.34 0.22
N LEU A 17 -1.40 0.12 -0.04
CA LEU A 17 -0.86 -0.15 -1.37
C LEU A 17 -0.47 -1.63 -1.42
N THR A 18 -1.22 -2.41 -2.20
CA THR A 18 -0.92 -3.82 -2.47
C THR A 18 -0.11 -3.92 -3.76
N LEU A 19 1.08 -4.48 -3.63
CA LEU A 19 2.00 -4.76 -4.72
C LEU A 19 1.77 -6.19 -5.20
N LEU A 20 1.31 -6.32 -6.44
CA LEU A 20 1.07 -7.59 -7.10
C LEU A 20 2.33 -7.99 -7.87
N PRO A 21 2.81 -9.24 -7.77
CA PRO A 21 3.95 -9.68 -8.56
C PRO A 21 3.67 -9.53 -10.07
N TRP A 22 4.72 -9.22 -10.84
CA TRP A 22 4.64 -9.26 -12.29
C TRP A 22 4.33 -10.69 -12.73
N GLN A 23 3.14 -10.93 -13.24
CA GLN A 23 2.80 -12.23 -13.81
C GLN A 23 2.89 -12.19 -15.33
N GLU A 24 3.66 -13.12 -15.89
CA GLU A 24 3.64 -13.34 -17.34
C GLU A 24 2.30 -13.94 -17.81
N LYS A 25 1.45 -14.46 -16.90
CA LYS A 25 0.09 -14.97 -17.19
C LYS A 25 -0.74 -15.23 -15.92
N GLY A 26 -1.77 -14.40 -15.69
CA GLY A 26 -3.14 -14.90 -15.45
C GLY A 26 -3.68 -15.22 -14.04
N GLU A 27 -2.88 -15.39 -12.99
CA GLU A 27 -3.41 -15.85 -11.68
C GLU A 27 -2.96 -14.98 -10.51
N VAL A 28 -3.77 -14.00 -10.10
CA VAL A 28 -3.53 -13.28 -8.83
C VAL A 28 -3.29 -14.32 -7.73
N PRO A 29 -2.11 -14.34 -7.06
CA PRO A 29 -1.87 -15.28 -5.98
C PRO A 29 -3.03 -15.14 -5.00
N GLY A 30 -3.67 -16.25 -4.62
CA GLY A 30 -4.80 -16.23 -3.70
C GLY A 30 -4.40 -15.57 -2.39
N GLU A 31 -4.56 -14.26 -2.29
CA GLU A 31 -4.22 -13.50 -1.11
C GLU A 31 -5.33 -13.74 -0.09
N VAL A 32 -5.14 -14.77 0.73
CA VAL A 32 -6.07 -15.30 1.74
C VAL A 32 -6.58 -14.19 2.67
N CYS A 33 -5.92 -13.04 2.77
CA CYS A 33 -6.27 -11.97 3.69
C CYS A 33 -7.37 -11.01 3.22
N TRP A 34 -7.83 -11.04 1.98
CA TRP A 34 -8.83 -10.08 1.46
C TRP A 34 -10.20 -10.72 1.19
N PRO A 35 -11.30 -10.01 1.50
CA PRO A 35 -12.62 -10.39 0.99
C PRO A 35 -12.69 -10.25 -0.53
N LEU A 36 -13.46 -11.13 -1.17
CA LEU A 36 -13.84 -10.99 -2.57
C LEU A 36 -14.83 -9.82 -2.73
N GLU A 37 -14.97 -9.32 -3.96
CA GLU A 37 -15.94 -8.27 -4.27
C GLU A 37 -17.35 -8.71 -3.88
N GLY A 38 -18.06 -7.87 -3.11
CA GLY A 38 -19.40 -8.17 -2.62
C GLY A 38 -19.45 -9.08 -1.39
N ASP A 39 -18.34 -9.73 -1.03
CA ASP A 39 -18.24 -10.59 0.15
C ASP A 39 -17.77 -9.82 1.40
N SER A 40 -17.96 -10.46 2.55
CA SER A 40 -17.44 -9.99 3.83
C SER A 40 -16.48 -11.00 4.45
N LEU A 41 -15.38 -10.49 5.00
CA LEU A 41 -14.42 -11.23 5.79
C LEU A 41 -14.56 -10.83 7.26
N CYS A 42 -14.77 -11.80 8.13
CA CYS A 42 -14.94 -11.58 9.56
C CYS A 42 -13.70 -12.02 10.33
N THR A 43 -13.23 -11.15 11.21
CA THR A 43 -12.23 -11.42 12.26
C THR A 43 -12.94 -11.49 13.62
N ARG A 44 -12.21 -11.71 14.71
CA ARG A 44 -12.83 -11.73 16.05
C ARG A 44 -13.44 -10.39 16.46
N THR A 45 -12.98 -9.28 15.87
CA THR A 45 -13.36 -7.93 16.29
C THR A 45 -13.86 -7.03 15.17
N LEU A 46 -13.57 -7.37 13.92
CA LEU A 46 -13.87 -6.56 12.74
C LEU A 46 -14.59 -7.40 11.68
N THR A 47 -15.58 -6.78 11.04
CA THR A 47 -16.15 -7.22 9.76
C THR A 47 -15.61 -6.31 8.66
N ILE A 48 -15.04 -6.90 7.62
CA ILE A 48 -14.43 -6.20 6.48
C ILE A 48 -15.25 -6.51 5.23
N GLN A 49 -15.81 -5.49 4.61
CA GLN A 49 -16.57 -5.61 3.36
C GLN A 49 -15.75 -5.03 2.20
N CYS A 50 -15.79 -5.73 1.06
CA CYS A 50 -15.12 -5.32 -0.17
C CYS A 50 -16.14 -4.73 -1.14
N ASP A 51 -15.96 -3.46 -1.51
CA ASP A 51 -16.72 -2.87 -2.60
C ASP A 51 -16.10 -3.24 -3.96
N THR A 52 -16.76 -2.86 -5.05
CA THR A 52 -16.25 -3.03 -6.41
C THR A 52 -14.94 -2.27 -6.65
N GLU A 53 -14.04 -2.90 -7.40
CA GLU A 53 -12.82 -2.25 -7.87
C GLU A 53 -13.14 -1.14 -8.87
N LYS A 54 -12.50 0.02 -8.72
CA LYS A 54 -12.65 1.18 -9.60
C LYS A 54 -11.31 1.86 -9.87
N LEU A 55 -11.28 2.72 -10.88
CA LEU A 55 -10.12 3.56 -11.16
C LEU A 55 -10.18 4.85 -10.32
N VAL A 56 -9.15 5.08 -9.51
CA VAL A 56 -8.94 6.32 -8.75
C VAL A 56 -7.67 6.96 -9.24
N SER A 57 -7.78 8.13 -9.88
CA SER A 57 -6.65 8.82 -10.52
C SER A 57 -5.87 7.92 -11.50
N GLY A 58 -6.58 7.03 -12.21
CA GLY A 58 -5.97 6.10 -13.17
C GLY A 58 -5.48 4.77 -12.57
N TRP A 59 -5.56 4.59 -11.25
CA TRP A 59 -5.06 3.39 -10.56
C TRP A 59 -6.19 2.49 -10.07
N ARG A 60 -6.00 1.17 -10.17
CA ARG A 60 -6.93 0.16 -9.63
C ARG A 60 -7.03 0.32 -8.13
N CYS A 61 -8.24 0.55 -7.62
CA CYS A 61 -8.50 0.81 -6.22
C CYS A 61 -9.79 0.13 -5.78
N THR A 62 -9.73 -0.58 -4.66
CA THR A 62 -10.90 -1.15 -3.98
C THR A 62 -11.19 -0.36 -2.72
N GLN A 63 -12.46 -0.06 -2.45
CA GLN A 63 -12.88 0.52 -1.18
C GLN A 63 -13.21 -0.61 -0.21
N LEU A 64 -12.64 -0.54 0.99
CA LEU A 64 -12.87 -1.49 2.07
C LEU A 64 -13.60 -0.79 3.20
N LYS A 65 -14.61 -1.45 3.75
CA LYS A 65 -15.39 -0.97 4.89
C LYS A 65 -15.14 -1.87 6.09
N LEU A 66 -14.51 -1.32 7.12
CA LEU A 66 -14.14 -2.01 8.35
C LEU A 66 -15.12 -1.59 9.45
N LYS A 67 -15.90 -2.53 9.97
CA LYS A 67 -16.84 -2.32 11.08
C LYS A 67 -16.33 -3.05 12.31
N HIS A 68 -16.17 -2.33 13.42
CA HIS A 68 -15.79 -2.95 14.70
C HIS A 68 -17.03 -3.39 15.47
N GLU A 69 -17.14 -4.70 15.70
CA GLU A 69 -18.34 -5.35 16.24
C GLU A 69 -18.75 -4.80 17.61
N LYS A 70 -17.78 -4.61 18.52
CA LYS A 70 -18.07 -4.13 19.89
C LYS A 70 -18.11 -2.61 20.07
N LYS A 71 -17.50 -1.84 19.16
CA LYS A 71 -17.28 -0.38 19.36
C LYS A 71 -18.28 0.49 18.59
N ALA A 72 -19.19 -0.12 17.81
CA ALA A 72 -20.11 0.59 16.91
C ALA A 72 -19.41 1.67 16.06
N LYS A 73 -18.15 1.41 15.68
CA LYS A 73 -17.32 2.31 14.86
C LYS A 73 -17.08 1.67 13.51
N GLU A 74 -17.09 2.49 12.48
CA GLU A 74 -16.83 2.10 11.11
C GLU A 74 -15.71 2.97 10.52
N ARG A 75 -14.90 2.38 9.64
CA ARG A 75 -13.85 3.06 8.90
C ARG A 75 -13.84 2.63 7.44
N GLN A 76 -13.45 3.59 6.60
CA GLN A 76 -13.20 3.37 5.19
C GLN A 76 -11.70 3.32 4.94
N VAL A 77 -11.25 2.26 4.28
CA VAL A 77 -9.86 2.04 3.88
C VAL A 77 -9.79 1.89 2.36
N GLN A 78 -8.90 2.62 1.71
CA GLN A 78 -8.65 2.48 0.28
C GLN A 78 -7.49 1.53 0.04
N ARG A 79 -7.70 0.52 -0.79
CA ARG A 79 -6.64 -0.40 -1.22
C ARG A 79 -6.32 -0.16 -2.69
N PHE A 80 -5.14 0.41 -2.94
CA PHE A 80 -4.57 0.55 -4.29
C PHE A 80 -3.86 -0.75 -4.68
N LEU A 81 -3.96 -1.11 -5.95
CA LEU A 81 -3.29 -2.27 -6.53
C LEU A 81 -2.27 -1.78 -7.56
N TYR A 82 -1.02 -2.19 -7.39
CA TYR A 82 0.05 -1.89 -8.33
C TYR A 82 0.77 -3.17 -8.74
N THR A 83 0.91 -3.40 -10.04
CA THR A 83 1.71 -4.51 -10.55
C THR A 83 3.17 -4.12 -10.52
N LEU A 84 3.96 -4.86 -9.75
CA LEU A 84 5.41 -4.77 -9.68
C LEU A 84 6.05 -4.95 -11.06
N TRP A 85 7.25 -4.38 -11.22
CA TRP A 85 8.03 -4.51 -12.45
C TRP A 85 8.87 -5.79 -12.44
N SER A 86 9.44 -6.14 -13.58
CA SER A 86 10.36 -7.27 -13.71
C SER A 86 11.67 -6.83 -14.34
N SER A 87 12.68 -7.70 -14.32
CA SER A 87 13.96 -7.46 -15.01
C SER A 87 13.80 -7.17 -16.50
N LYS A 88 12.76 -7.72 -17.13
CA LYS A 88 12.45 -7.52 -18.57
C LYS A 88 11.65 -6.24 -18.82
N LYS A 89 10.93 -5.72 -17.83
CA LYS A 89 10.05 -4.56 -17.97
C LYS A 89 10.17 -3.70 -16.72
N GLN A 90 11.09 -2.74 -16.77
CA GLN A 90 11.29 -1.73 -15.74
C GLN A 90 10.07 -0.78 -15.65
N PRO A 91 9.82 -0.17 -14.49
CA PRO A 91 8.68 0.71 -14.30
C PRO A 91 8.95 2.06 -14.98
N ASP A 92 7.89 2.68 -15.48
CA ASP A 92 7.97 4.08 -15.91
C ASP A 92 8.07 4.99 -14.68
N VAL A 93 9.08 5.87 -14.66
CA VAL A 93 9.37 6.73 -13.49
C VAL A 93 8.22 7.69 -13.21
N GLN A 94 7.64 8.27 -14.27
CA GLN A 94 6.51 9.19 -14.13
C GLN A 94 5.31 8.47 -13.52
N SER A 95 5.03 7.26 -14.00
CA SER A 95 3.99 6.38 -13.45
C SER A 95 4.19 6.07 -11.96
N LEU A 96 5.42 5.81 -11.51
CA LEU A 96 5.71 5.61 -10.07
C LEU A 96 5.42 6.85 -9.23
N VAL A 97 5.84 8.04 -9.70
CA VAL A 97 5.59 9.31 -8.99
C VAL A 97 4.09 9.60 -8.92
N GLU A 98 3.35 9.35 -10.00
CA GLU A 98 1.91 9.52 -10.07
C GLU A 98 1.15 8.57 -9.14
N LEU A 99 1.59 7.31 -9.05
CA LEU A 99 1.08 6.32 -8.09
C LEU A 99 1.24 6.81 -6.66
N LEU A 100 2.46 7.17 -6.25
CA LEU A 100 2.74 7.65 -4.89
C LEU A 100 1.93 8.90 -4.57
N GLY A 101 1.78 9.80 -5.55
CA GLY A 101 0.90 10.95 -5.45
C GLY A 101 -0.57 10.57 -5.24
N ALA A 102 -1.09 9.59 -5.98
CA ALA A 102 -2.46 9.10 -5.85
C ALA A 102 -2.70 8.45 -4.47
N VAL A 103 -1.80 7.58 -4.04
CA VAL A 103 -1.84 6.91 -2.73
C VAL A 103 -1.89 7.93 -1.59
N ARG A 104 -1.02 8.95 -1.60
CA ARG A 104 -1.04 10.01 -0.57
C ARG A 104 -2.30 10.87 -0.59
N ARG A 105 -2.93 11.04 -1.76
CA ARG A 105 -4.20 11.79 -1.89
C ARG A 105 -5.43 10.95 -1.52
N GLY A 106 -5.31 9.63 -1.55
CA GLY A 106 -6.38 8.70 -1.17
C GLY A 106 -6.79 8.78 0.30
N SER A 107 -5.88 9.23 1.17
CA SER A 107 -6.23 9.46 2.57
C SER A 107 -7.20 10.65 2.74
N PRO A 108 -8.24 10.52 3.59
CA PRO A 108 -9.17 11.62 3.88
C PRO A 108 -8.41 12.88 4.33
N PRO A 109 -8.88 14.11 4.00
CA PRO A 109 -8.17 15.35 4.35
C PRO A 109 -7.76 15.46 5.82
N ARG A 110 -8.62 15.01 6.75
CA ARG A 110 -8.37 15.00 8.20
C ARG A 110 -7.31 13.98 8.65
N ARG A 111 -6.89 13.08 7.76
CA ARG A 111 -5.95 11.97 8.00
C ARG A 111 -4.77 12.02 7.03
N ARG A 112 -4.58 13.12 6.29
CA ARG A 112 -3.40 13.32 5.45
C ARG A 112 -2.19 13.46 6.37
N GLY A 113 -1.38 12.41 6.43
CA GLY A 113 -0.29 12.26 7.40
C GLY A 113 -0.37 10.97 8.24
N GLY A 114 -1.47 10.23 8.16
CA GLY A 114 -1.55 8.87 8.71
C GLY A 114 -0.66 7.87 7.94
N PRO A 115 -0.40 6.69 8.54
CA PRO A 115 0.43 5.68 7.92
C PRO A 115 -0.23 5.13 6.65
N VAL A 116 0.59 4.92 5.61
CA VAL A 116 0.23 4.11 4.44
C VAL A 116 0.81 2.72 4.68
N LEU A 117 -0.04 1.70 4.58
CA LEU A 117 0.41 0.31 4.70
C LEU A 117 0.81 -0.21 3.32
N LEU A 118 2.04 -0.73 3.21
CA LEU A 118 2.50 -1.42 2.01
C LEU A 118 2.39 -2.94 2.21
N HIS A 119 1.72 -3.62 1.29
CA HIS A 119 1.55 -5.07 1.30
C HIS A 119 2.14 -5.66 0.02
N CYS A 120 2.93 -6.72 0.12
CA CYS A 120 3.46 -7.47 -1.02
C CYS A 120 3.41 -8.96 -0.69
N SER A 121 3.06 -9.80 -1.66
CA SER A 121 3.12 -11.25 -1.55
C SER A 121 4.44 -11.85 -2.08
N GLY A 122 5.34 -11.01 -2.58
CA GLY A 122 6.61 -11.41 -3.22
C GLY A 122 7.82 -10.63 -2.70
N ASP A 123 8.74 -10.29 -3.62
CA ASP A 123 10.01 -9.65 -3.30
C ASP A 123 9.82 -8.29 -2.59
N MET A 124 10.59 -8.10 -1.52
CA MET A 124 10.61 -6.90 -0.68
C MET A 124 11.59 -5.84 -1.21
N SER A 125 12.48 -6.19 -2.14
CA SER A 125 13.48 -5.25 -2.71
C SER A 125 12.80 -4.05 -3.40
N GLN A 126 11.77 -4.32 -4.22
CA GLN A 126 11.00 -3.30 -4.91
C GLN A 126 10.12 -2.47 -3.96
N MET A 127 9.67 -3.04 -2.83
CA MET A 127 9.07 -2.25 -1.75
C MET A 127 10.08 -1.24 -1.21
N GLY A 128 11.33 -1.65 -1.03
CA GLY A 128 12.43 -0.78 -0.63
C GLY A 128 12.59 0.42 -1.57
N THR A 129 12.58 0.16 -2.87
CA THR A 129 12.64 1.20 -3.92
C THR A 129 11.46 2.16 -3.85
N LEU A 130 10.23 1.67 -3.70
CA LEU A 130 9.04 2.53 -3.59
C LEU A 130 9.05 3.40 -2.33
N ILE A 131 9.40 2.84 -1.18
CA ILE A 131 9.50 3.58 0.09
C ILE A 131 10.59 4.65 -0.03
N SER A 132 11.75 4.29 -0.57
CA SER A 132 12.86 5.23 -0.76
C SER A 132 12.46 6.38 -1.68
N LEU A 133 11.85 6.08 -2.83
CA LEU A 133 11.35 7.11 -3.74
C LEU A 133 10.35 8.04 -3.05
N ASP A 134 9.41 7.49 -2.27
CA ASP A 134 8.43 8.28 -1.52
C ASP A 134 9.07 9.22 -0.49
N CYS A 135 10.09 8.74 0.23
CA CYS A 135 10.88 9.54 1.16
C CYS A 135 11.65 10.66 0.44
N LEU A 136 12.34 10.33 -0.66
CA LEU A 136 13.15 11.27 -1.44
C LEU A 136 12.28 12.36 -2.09
N LEU A 137 11.10 12.02 -2.59
CA LEU A 137 10.12 13.00 -3.09
C LEU A 137 9.65 13.94 -1.98
N HIS A 138 9.50 13.44 -0.75
CA HIS A 138 9.15 14.25 0.40
C HIS A 138 10.28 15.21 0.79
N GLN A 139 11.53 14.72 0.88
CA GLN A 139 12.72 15.53 1.13
C GLN A 139 12.86 16.64 0.08
N MET A 140 12.75 16.30 -1.21
CA MET A 140 12.84 17.27 -2.28
C MET A 140 11.78 18.38 -2.16
N LYS A 141 10.55 18.03 -1.75
CA LYS A 141 9.46 18.99 -1.59
C LYS A 141 9.65 19.90 -0.36
N ALA A 142 10.07 19.32 0.76
CA ALA A 142 10.15 20.02 2.05
C ALA A 142 11.48 20.78 2.22
N GLU A 143 12.59 20.17 1.82
CA GLU A 143 13.96 20.60 2.14
C GLU A 143 14.71 21.12 0.91
N ARG A 144 14.19 20.87 -0.31
CA ARG A 144 14.88 21.17 -1.59
C ARG A 144 16.20 20.43 -1.77
N THR A 145 16.39 19.35 -1.01
CA THR A 145 17.55 18.47 -1.05
C THR A 145 17.09 17.01 -1.11
N VAL A 146 18.01 16.13 -1.52
CA VAL A 146 17.75 14.69 -1.64
C VAL A 146 19.00 13.95 -1.15
N ASP A 147 18.85 13.02 -0.20
CA ASP A 147 19.92 12.16 0.28
C ASP A 147 19.59 10.68 0.05
N ILE A 148 19.96 10.19 -1.14
CA ILE A 148 19.68 8.82 -1.57
C ILE A 148 20.34 7.81 -0.61
N TYR A 149 21.59 8.06 -0.22
CA TYR A 149 22.32 7.16 0.66
C TYR A 149 21.72 7.13 2.05
N GLY A 150 21.44 8.30 2.64
CA GLY A 150 20.83 8.41 3.96
C GLY A 150 19.47 7.72 4.05
N VAL A 151 18.59 7.94 3.07
CA VAL A 151 17.28 7.25 3.01
C VAL A 151 17.44 5.74 2.88
N SER A 152 18.32 5.27 1.98
CA SER A 152 18.54 3.83 1.77
C SER A 152 19.11 3.17 3.03
N LEU A 153 20.06 3.84 3.70
CA LEU A 153 20.66 3.37 4.95
C LEU A 153 19.65 3.33 6.09
N GLN A 154 18.81 4.36 6.24
CA GLN A 154 17.75 4.39 7.24
C GLN A 154 16.75 3.24 7.03
N LEU A 155 16.39 2.97 5.78
CA LEU A 155 15.48 1.88 5.44
C LEU A 155 16.10 0.52 5.75
N ALA A 156 17.35 0.29 5.34
CA ALA A 156 18.08 -0.95 5.63
C ALA A 156 18.26 -1.21 7.14
N ARG A 157 18.43 -0.16 7.94
CA ARG A 157 18.47 -0.25 9.41
C ARG A 157 17.11 -0.59 10.02
N SER A 158 16.03 -0.12 9.41
CA SER A 158 14.67 -0.38 9.87
C SER A 158 14.21 -1.79 9.50
N CYS A 159 14.56 -2.25 8.30
CA CYS A 159 14.34 -3.61 7.83
C CYS A 159 15.39 -3.97 6.78
N CYS A 160 16.26 -4.93 7.09
CA CYS A 160 17.35 -5.35 6.20
C CYS A 160 16.87 -5.99 4.89
N LEU A 161 15.60 -6.37 4.79
CA LEU A 161 14.99 -6.92 3.58
C LEU A 161 14.50 -5.84 2.60
N LEU A 162 14.46 -4.57 3.03
CA LEU A 162 14.00 -3.44 2.22
C LEU A 162 15.16 -2.68 1.56
N ILE A 163 16.27 -3.35 1.27
CA ILE A 163 17.39 -2.73 0.55
C ILE A 163 16.92 -2.44 -0.88
N PRO A 164 16.91 -1.16 -1.32
CA PRO A 164 16.52 -0.83 -2.68
C PRO A 164 17.50 -1.43 -3.69
N THR A 165 17.00 -2.09 -4.72
CA THR A 165 17.80 -2.64 -5.83
C THR A 165 17.34 -2.05 -7.16
N LEU A 166 18.27 -1.98 -8.12
CA LEU A 166 18.02 -1.60 -9.52
C LEU A 166 17.59 -2.82 -10.35
#